data_AF-A0A929YJW9-F1
#
_entry.id   AF-A0A929YJW9-F1
#
_cell.length_a   1.000
_cell.length_b   1.000
_cell.length_c   1.000
_cell.angle_alpha   90.00
_cell.angle_beta   90.00
_cell.angle_gamma   90.00
#
_symmetry.space_group_name_H-M   'P 1'
#
loop_
_entity.id
_entity.type
_entity.pdbx_description
1 polymer ?
#
loop_
_entity_poly.entity_id
_entity_poly.type
_entity_poly.pdbx_seq_one_letter_code
_entity_poly.pdbx_strand_id
1 'polypeptide(L)'
;SFDSFRITNRGTQTVSLGNLFVSDDPEDPLRFRLPAIKLSPGDSILIHGARNKEQIGSYLCNFSLKSGETLCLFDGKTFLDTRKIPPMSDSEICIILPDGRLLFRLRH
;
A
#
# COMPACT_ATOMS: atom_id res chain seq x y z
N SER A 1 -3.39 -14.02 -6.05
CA SER A 1 -2.71 -12.71 -5.94
C SER A 1 -3.73 -11.62 -6.10
N PHE A 2 -3.51 -10.44 -5.54
CA PHE A 2 -4.39 -9.29 -5.75
C PHE A 2 -4.08 -8.59 -7.07
N ASP A 3 -5.12 -8.06 -7.71
CA ASP A 3 -5.03 -7.33 -8.97
C ASP A 3 -4.79 -5.83 -8.76
N SER A 4 -5.24 -5.31 -7.61
CA SER A 4 -5.00 -3.92 -7.21
C SER A 4 -5.18 -3.73 -5.71
N PHE A 5 -4.65 -2.64 -5.19
CA PHE A 5 -4.93 -2.17 -3.85
C PHE A 5 -5.17 -0.65 -3.84
N ARG A 6 -6.21 -0.24 -3.12
CA ARG A 6 -6.54 1.17 -2.92
C ARG A 6 -6.00 1.63 -1.59
N ILE A 7 -5.31 2.75 -1.58
CA ILE A 7 -4.85 3.43 -0.37
C ILE A 7 -5.74 4.64 -0.14
N THR A 8 -6.40 4.71 1.00
CA THR A 8 -7.24 5.84 1.41
C THR A 8 -6.71 6.44 2.69
N ASN A 9 -6.55 7.77 2.73
CA ASN A 9 -6.26 8.46 3.97
C ASN A 9 -7.56 8.58 4.80
N ARG A 10 -7.65 7.80 5.87
CA ARG A 10 -8.76 7.80 6.84
C ARG A 10 -8.42 8.59 8.12
N GLY A 11 -7.28 9.27 8.14
CA GLY A 11 -6.90 10.18 9.22
C GLY A 11 -7.52 11.57 9.07
N THR A 12 -7.12 12.49 9.95
CA THR A 12 -7.58 13.89 9.97
C THR A 12 -6.55 14.86 9.40
N GLN A 13 -5.33 14.40 9.12
CA GLN A 13 -4.24 15.21 8.54
C GLN A 13 -3.86 14.70 7.15
N THR A 14 -3.21 15.55 6.36
CA THR A 14 -2.68 15.17 5.05
C THR A 14 -1.46 14.26 5.20
N VAL A 15 -1.45 13.13 4.50
CA VAL A 15 -0.33 12.16 4.52
C VAL A 15 0.45 12.25 3.22
N SER A 16 1.78 12.35 3.31
CA SER A 16 2.67 12.31 2.13
C SER A 16 3.13 10.87 1.87
N LEU A 17 2.83 10.32 0.70
CA LEU A 17 3.21 8.94 0.36
C LEU A 17 4.61 8.83 -0.24
N GLY A 18 5.22 9.94 -0.67
CA GLY A 18 6.44 9.92 -1.48
C GLY A 18 7.69 9.35 -0.81
N ASN A 19 7.71 9.20 0.52
CA ASN A 19 8.82 8.56 1.23
C ASN A 19 8.46 7.15 1.72
N LEU A 20 7.22 6.72 1.50
CA LEU A 20 6.74 5.44 1.96
C LEU A 20 7.04 4.33 0.96
N PHE A 21 7.41 3.17 1.48
CA PHE A 21 7.66 1.96 0.72
C PHE A 21 6.77 0.83 1.25
N VAL A 22 6.27 -0.01 0.33
CA VAL A 22 5.58 -1.25 0.67
C VAL A 22 6.38 -2.45 0.19
N SER A 23 6.38 -3.51 0.99
CA SER A 23 7.08 -4.76 0.68
C SER A 23 6.32 -5.97 1.24
N ASP A 24 6.48 -7.13 0.60
CA ASP A 24 6.09 -8.45 1.11
C ASP A 24 7.24 -9.15 1.88
N ASP A 25 8.43 -8.54 1.90
CA ASP A 25 9.64 -9.07 2.50
C ASP A 25 10.28 -8.02 3.43
N PRO A 26 10.38 -8.28 4.75
CA PRO A 26 11.00 -7.34 5.69
C PRO A 26 12.51 -7.14 5.46
N GLU A 27 13.18 -8.06 4.78
CA GLU A 27 14.61 -7.93 4.43
C GLU A 27 14.83 -7.09 3.15
N ASP A 28 13.75 -6.78 2.41
CA ASP A 28 13.73 -5.90 1.24
C ASP A 28 12.83 -4.67 1.47
N PRO A 29 13.26 -3.69 2.28
CA PRO A 29 12.41 -2.56 2.69
C PRO A 29 12.13 -1.54 1.57
N LEU A 30 12.91 -1.57 0.48
CA LEU A 30 12.82 -0.58 -0.60
C LEU A 30 12.14 -1.13 -1.87
N ARG A 31 11.39 -2.23 -1.71
CA ARG A 31 10.81 -3.00 -2.81
C ARG A 31 9.93 -2.19 -3.75
N PHE A 32 8.95 -1.48 -3.23
CA PHE A 32 8.09 -0.59 -4.01
C PHE A 32 7.89 0.75 -3.31
N ARG A 33 8.41 1.81 -3.93
CA ARG A 33 8.13 3.19 -3.50
C ARG A 33 6.72 3.58 -3.89
N LEU A 34 5.94 4.07 -2.93
CA LEU A 34 4.64 4.65 -3.23
C LEU A 34 4.79 5.94 -4.05
N PRO A 35 3.75 6.32 -4.82
CA PRO A 35 3.77 7.55 -5.61
C PRO A 35 4.07 8.79 -4.76
N ALA A 36 4.84 9.73 -5.33
CA ALA A 36 5.18 10.99 -4.68
C ALA A 36 4.02 11.99 -4.68
N ILE A 37 2.94 11.63 -3.99
CA ILE A 37 1.72 12.43 -3.85
C ILE A 37 1.38 12.66 -2.38
N LYS A 38 0.45 13.58 -2.15
CA LYS A 38 -0.16 13.84 -0.84
C LYS A 38 -1.63 13.45 -0.89
N LEU A 39 -2.11 12.76 0.14
CA LEU A 39 -3.52 12.43 0.32
C LEU A 39 -4.10 13.29 1.42
N SER A 40 -5.06 14.15 1.11
CA SER A 40 -5.87 14.84 2.12
C SER A 40 -6.78 13.83 2.84
N PRO A 41 -7.38 14.18 3.98
CA PRO A 41 -8.39 13.34 4.62
C PRO A 41 -9.51 12.95 3.64
N GLY A 42 -9.73 11.64 3.47
CA GLY A 42 -10.73 11.08 2.55
C GLY A 42 -10.20 10.78 1.14
N ASP A 43 -9.06 11.35 0.73
CA ASP A 43 -8.48 11.10 -0.58
C ASP A 43 -8.00 9.65 -0.72
N SER A 44 -8.03 9.15 -1.96
CA SER A 44 -7.57 7.80 -2.25
C SER A 44 -6.84 7.70 -3.57
N ILE A 45 -5.94 6.72 -3.65
CA ILE A 45 -5.30 6.28 -4.89
C ILE A 45 -5.44 4.79 -5.09
N LEU A 46 -5.42 4.39 -6.35
CA LEU A 46 -5.39 2.99 -6.76
C LEU A 46 -3.99 2.64 -7.26
N ILE A 47 -3.43 1.58 -6.70
CA ILE A 47 -2.20 0.94 -7.17
C ILE A 47 -2.59 -0.41 -7.78
N HIS A 48 -2.06 -0.69 -8.96
CA HIS A 48 -2.32 -1.93 -9.67
C HIS A 48 -1.22 -2.95 -9.39
N GLY A 49 -1.61 -4.21 -9.27
CA GLY A 49 -0.67 -5.31 -9.09
C GLY A 49 0.11 -5.60 -10.37
N ALA A 50 1.28 -6.23 -10.23
CA ALA A 50 2.21 -6.51 -11.34
C ALA A 50 1.61 -7.33 -12.52
N ARG A 51 0.47 -8.00 -12.30
CA ARG A 51 -0.22 -8.80 -13.33
C ARG A 51 -1.02 -7.95 -14.30
N ASN A 52 -1.40 -6.73 -13.94
CA ASN A 52 -2.25 -5.87 -14.74
C ASN A 52 -1.41 -4.89 -15.58
N LYS A 53 -0.61 -5.43 -16.51
CA LYS A 53 0.39 -4.68 -17.30
C LYS A 53 -0.21 -3.80 -18.39
N GLU A 54 -1.50 -3.95 -18.70
CA GLU A 54 -2.16 -3.22 -19.79
C GLU A 54 -2.60 -1.80 -19.40
N GLN A 55 -2.35 -1.39 -18.15
CA GLN A 55 -2.84 -0.14 -17.62
C GLN A 55 -1.85 1.02 -17.83
N ILE A 56 -1.94 1.61 -19.01
CA ILE A 56 -1.15 2.79 -19.40
C ILE A 56 -1.48 3.96 -18.45
N GLY A 57 -0.46 4.56 -17.82
CA GLY A 57 -0.60 5.74 -16.96
C GLY A 57 -1.00 5.45 -15.51
N SER A 58 -1.06 4.18 -15.08
CA SER A 58 -1.39 3.79 -13.70
C SER A 58 -0.16 3.42 -12.88
N TYR A 59 -0.26 3.57 -11.55
CA TYR A 59 0.80 3.13 -10.64
C TYR A 59 0.83 1.60 -10.57
N LEU A 60 1.89 1.01 -11.11
CA LEU A 60 2.06 -0.44 -11.16
C LEU A 60 3.04 -0.89 -10.07
N CYS A 61 2.53 -1.65 -9.11
CA CYS A 61 3.35 -2.35 -8.12
C CYS A 61 4.22 -3.39 -8.84
N ASN A 62 5.50 -3.44 -8.50
CA ASN A 62 6.46 -4.37 -9.11
C ASN A 62 6.42 -5.78 -8.49
N PHE A 63 5.58 -6.02 -7.48
CA PHE A 63 5.38 -7.33 -6.86
C PHE A 63 3.90 -7.70 -6.72
N SER A 64 3.64 -8.95 -6.38
CA SER A 64 2.29 -9.51 -6.22
C SER A 64 2.04 -9.90 -4.78
N LEU A 65 1.01 -9.33 -4.18
CA LEU A 65 0.52 -9.71 -2.87
C LEU A 65 -0.39 -10.93 -2.95
N LYS A 66 -0.27 -11.87 -2.03
CA LYS A 66 -1.16 -13.03 -1.88
C LYS A 66 -1.79 -13.09 -0.50
N SER A 67 -2.89 -13.82 -0.39
CA SER A 67 -3.48 -14.16 0.90
C SER A 67 -2.45 -14.86 1.78
N GLY A 68 -2.44 -14.53 3.07
CA GLY A 68 -1.57 -15.17 4.06
C GLY A 68 -0.15 -14.62 4.10
N GLU A 69 0.28 -13.88 3.08
CA GLU A 69 1.52 -13.10 3.09
C GLU A 69 1.38 -11.89 4.02
N THR A 70 2.49 -11.19 4.22
CA THR A 70 2.57 -10.02 5.09
C THR A 70 2.84 -8.80 4.23
N LEU A 71 2.17 -7.69 4.52
CA LEU A 71 2.46 -6.38 3.96
C LEU A 71 3.21 -5.56 5.00
N CYS A 72 4.42 -5.14 4.67
CA CYS A 72 5.25 -4.25 5.47
C CYS A 72 5.20 -2.84 4.88
N LEU A 73 5.18 -1.83 5.75
CA LEU A 73 5.29 -0.42 5.40
C LEU A 73 6.55 0.18 6.03
N PHE A 74 7.28 0.96 5.24
CA PHE A 74 8.51 1.63 5.64
C PHE A 74 8.48 3.11 5.29
N ASP A 75 9.20 3.94 6.06
CA ASP A 75 9.64 5.28 5.66
C ASP A 75 11.14 5.23 5.36
N GLY A 76 11.50 5.29 4.08
CA GLY A 76 12.83 4.88 3.64
C GLY A 76 13.14 3.44 4.05
N LYS A 77 14.14 3.24 4.91
CA LYS A 77 14.51 1.92 5.47
C LYS A 77 13.95 1.69 6.88
N THR A 78 13.25 2.67 7.45
CA THR A 78 12.70 2.59 8.80
C THR A 78 11.39 1.81 8.75
N PHE A 79 11.30 0.72 9.51
CA PHE A 79 10.08 -0.05 9.65
C PHE A 79 8.99 0.77 10.37
N LEU A 80 7.77 0.78 9.83
CA LEU A 80 6.62 1.48 10.41
C LEU A 80 5.56 0.51 10.94
N ASP A 81 5.08 -0.39 10.09
CA ASP A 81 4.01 -1.32 10.45
C ASP A 81 4.07 -2.59 9.58
N THR A 82 3.45 -3.66 10.07
CA THR A 82 3.30 -4.91 9.34
C THR A 82 1.92 -5.50 9.54
N ARG A 83 1.31 -6.00 8.46
CA ARG A 83 -0.04 -6.52 8.49
C ARG A 83 -0.15 -7.79 7.66
N LYS A 84 -0.70 -8.84 8.27
CA LYS A 84 -1.02 -10.07 7.55
C LYS A 84 -2.18 -9.83 6.60
N ILE A 85 -2.05 -10.34 5.39
CA ILE A 85 -3.06 -10.17 4.36
C ILE A 85 -4.16 -11.21 4.53
N PRO A 86 -5.43 -10.79 4.69
CA PRO A 86 -6.51 -11.74 4.91
C PRO A 86 -6.84 -12.51 3.61
N PRO A 87 -7.53 -13.67 3.73
CA PRO A 87 -7.84 -14.53 2.60
C PRO A 87 -8.99 -14.11 1.70
N MET A 88 -9.67 -13.00 1.99
CA MET A 88 -10.93 -12.64 1.32
C MET A 88 -10.75 -11.48 0.33
N SER A 89 -11.51 -11.51 -0.77
CA SER A 89 -11.67 -10.39 -1.69
C SER A 89 -12.40 -9.24 -0.99
N ASP A 90 -11.85 -8.03 -1.05
CA ASP A 90 -12.27 -6.83 -0.30
C ASP A 90 -11.74 -6.72 1.14
N SER A 91 -10.65 -7.42 1.44
CA SER A 91 -9.94 -7.24 2.70
C SER A 91 -9.44 -5.81 2.88
N GLU A 92 -9.76 -5.22 4.04
CA GLU A 92 -9.23 -3.93 4.46
C GLU A 92 -8.14 -4.11 5.52
N ILE A 93 -6.98 -3.53 5.23
CA ILE A 93 -5.84 -3.49 6.14
C ILE A 93 -5.64 -2.04 6.55
N CYS A 94 -5.64 -1.79 7.85
CA CYS A 94 -5.37 -0.47 8.39
C CYS A 94 -3.93 -0.38 8.87
N ILE A 95 -3.21 0.65 8.43
CA ILE A 95 -1.89 1.01 8.93
C ILE A 95 -1.99 2.37 9.61
N ILE A 96 -1.49 2.43 10.85
CA ILE A 96 -1.47 3.66 11.65
C ILE A 96 -0.09 4.29 11.50
N LEU A 97 -0.07 5.56 11.13
CA LEU A 97 1.13 6.38 11.05
C LEU A 97 1.12 7.40 12.20
N PRO A 98 2.28 7.95 12.60
CA PRO A 98 2.34 9.01 13.60
C PRO A 98 1.47 10.23 13.26
N ASP A 99 1.32 10.53 11.97
CA ASP A 99 0.61 11.69 11.43
C ASP A 99 -0.76 11.35 10.80
N GLY A 100 -1.15 10.08 10.72
CA GLY A 100 -2.37 9.72 10.00
C GLY A 100 -2.73 8.25 10.02
N ARG A 101 -3.71 7.88 9.19
CA ARG A 101 -4.21 6.51 9.08
C ARG A 101 -4.41 6.18 7.60
N LEU A 102 -3.70 5.17 7.12
CA LEU A 102 -3.86 4.67 5.77
C LEU A 102 -4.67 3.38 5.79
N LEU A 103 -5.73 3.34 4.99
CA LEU A 103 -6.55 2.16 4.78
C LEU A 103 -6.22 1.57 3.40
N PHE A 104 -5.70 0.34 3.41
CA PHE A 104 -5.41 -0.44 2.23
C PHE A 104 -6.59 -1.38 1.97
N ARG A 105 -7.32 -1.17 0.87
CA ARG A 105 -8.36 -2.10 0.42
C ARG A 105 -7.82 -2.93 -0.73
N LEU A 106 -7.69 -4.24 -0.51
CA LEU A 106 -7.14 -5.18 -1.48
C LEU A 106 -8.25 -5.79 -2.34
N ARG A 107 -8.04 -5.85 -3.66
CA ARG A 107 -9.01 -6.42 -4.61
C ARG A 107 -8.40 -7.57 -5.40
N HIS A 108 -9.10 -8.70 -5.41
CA HIS A 108 -8.79 -9.89 -6.19
C HIS A 108 -9.37 -9.81 -7.60
#